data_AF-A0A419DYL4-F1
#
_entry.id   AF-A0A419DYL4-F1
#
_cell.length_a   1.000
_cell.length_b   1.000
_cell.length_c   1.000
_cell.angle_alpha   90.00
_cell.angle_beta   90.00
_cell.angle_gamma   90.00
#
_symmetry.space_group_name_H-M   'P 1'
#
loop_
_entity.id
_entity.type
_entity.pdbx_description
1 polymer ?
#
loop_
_entity_poly.entity_id
_entity_poly.type
_entity_poly.pdbx_seq_one_letter_code
_entity_poly.pdbx_strand_id
1 'polypeptide(L)'
;MKPLEKVKSDLNKKFKKVLQTPASFDFFVAIHGFIEHIELNVSLSRGLSPRVKANRDLNISSKYDYLKQIYQGLEDISVKSNADLGHARYSVIRELNQIQSGEASESNSFWKKRELFRKLTGLVYGRLDAYLASLKAQSRVG
;
A
#
# COMPACT_ATOMS: atom_id res chain seq x y z
N MET A 1 15.01 12.98 10.43
CA MET A 1 14.51 12.50 9.12
C MET A 1 15.56 11.57 8.51
N LYS A 2 15.16 10.45 7.90
CA LYS A 2 16.10 9.57 7.18
C LYS A 2 16.63 10.27 5.92
N PRO A 3 17.87 9.98 5.48
CA PRO A 3 18.38 10.47 4.20
C PRO A 3 17.46 10.06 3.04
N LEU A 4 17.22 10.98 2.09
CA LEU A 4 16.31 10.77 0.96
C LEU A 4 16.66 9.52 0.14
N GLU A 5 17.95 9.22 0.00
CA GLU A 5 18.46 8.04 -0.72
C GLU A 5 18.11 6.74 0.01
N LYS A 6 18.17 6.74 1.35
CA LYS A 6 17.74 5.61 2.17
C LYS A 6 16.23 5.39 2.04
N VAL A 7 15.44 6.47 2.08
CA VAL A 7 13.98 6.41 1.86
C VAL A 7 13.65 5.82 0.50
N LYS A 8 14.33 6.26 -0.57
CA LYS A 8 14.16 5.71 -1.92
C LYS A 8 14.54 4.23 -2.00
N SER A 9 15.69 3.85 -1.43
CA SER A 9 16.16 2.46 -1.44
C SER A 9 15.19 1.52 -0.71
N ASP A 10 14.72 1.93 0.48
CA ASP A 10 13.75 1.17 1.27
C ASP A 10 12.42 1.03 0.53
N LEU A 11 11.92 2.11 -0.08
CA LEU A 11 10.71 2.10 -0.91
C LEU A 11 10.85 1.13 -2.09
N ASN A 12 11.97 1.18 -2.82
CA ASN A 12 12.26 0.29 -3.94
C ASN A 12 12.28 -1.19 -3.49
N LYS A 13 12.87 -1.47 -2.33
CA LYS A 13 12.92 -2.82 -1.77
C LYS A 13 11.53 -3.35 -1.47
N LYS A 14 10.68 -2.55 -0.82
CA LYS A 14 9.29 -2.93 -0.50
C LYS A 14 8.45 -3.11 -1.77
N PHE A 15 8.59 -2.20 -2.75
CA PHE A 15 7.90 -2.32 -4.03
C PHE A 15 8.30 -3.57 -4.83
N LYS A 16 9.61 -3.85 -4.95
CA LYS A 16 10.10 -5.07 -5.60
C LYS A 16 9.57 -6.32 -4.93
N LYS A 17 9.49 -6.33 -3.59
CA LYS A 17 8.89 -7.44 -2.84
C LYS A 17 7.45 -7.69 -3.32
N VAL A 18 6.60 -6.66 -3.39
CA VAL A 18 5.22 -6.80 -3.88
C VAL A 18 5.15 -7.39 -5.30
N LEU A 19 6.01 -6.93 -6.22
CA LEU A 19 6.02 -7.43 -7.59
C LEU A 19 6.49 -8.88 -7.72
N GLN A 20 7.46 -9.29 -6.89
CA GLN A 20 8.06 -10.61 -6.94
C GLN A 20 7.23 -11.66 -6.20
N THR A 21 6.42 -11.27 -5.21
CA THR A 21 5.58 -12.21 -4.47
C THR A 21 4.51 -12.80 -5.41
N PRO A 22 4.42 -14.13 -5.53
CA PRO A 22 3.34 -14.80 -6.26
C PRO A 22 1.98 -14.52 -5.64
N ALA A 23 0.91 -14.85 -6.35
CA ALA A 23 -0.44 -14.76 -5.80
C ALA A 23 -0.61 -15.75 -4.62
N SER A 24 -0.58 -15.23 -3.40
CA SER A 24 -0.78 -15.96 -2.15
C SER A 24 -1.15 -14.98 -1.04
N PHE A 25 -1.39 -15.45 0.18
CA PHE A 25 -1.52 -14.56 1.34
C PHE A 25 -0.30 -13.64 1.53
N ASP A 26 0.90 -14.14 1.26
CA ASP A 26 2.15 -13.36 1.36
C ASP A 26 2.17 -12.13 0.44
N PHE A 27 1.41 -12.14 -0.66
CA PHE A 27 1.27 -10.97 -1.53
C PHE A 27 0.58 -9.82 -0.79
N PHE A 28 -0.47 -10.11 -0.02
CA PHE A 28 -1.18 -9.12 0.79
C PHE A 28 -0.31 -8.63 1.94
N VAL A 29 0.48 -9.52 2.56
CA VAL A 29 1.50 -9.15 3.56
C VAL A 29 2.59 -8.24 2.95
N ALA A 30 2.99 -8.51 1.70
CA ALA A 30 3.95 -7.64 1.00
C ALA A 30 3.37 -6.24 0.74
N ILE A 31 2.08 -6.14 0.37
CA ILE A 31 1.39 -4.86 0.22
C ILE A 31 1.34 -4.13 1.57
N HIS A 32 0.94 -4.81 2.65
CA HIS A 32 0.95 -4.22 4.00
C HIS A 32 2.32 -3.61 4.32
N GLY A 33 3.40 -4.37 4.15
CA GLY A 33 4.75 -3.86 4.44
C GLY A 33 5.20 -2.72 3.52
N PHE A 34 4.61 -2.55 2.34
CA PHE A 34 4.82 -1.41 1.45
C PHE A 34 4.06 -0.17 1.94
N ILE A 35 2.79 -0.33 2.32
CA ILE A 35 1.95 0.74 2.87
C ILE A 35 2.49 1.22 4.23
N GLU A 36 2.83 0.30 5.12
CA GLU A 36 3.47 0.60 6.41
C GLU A 36 4.71 1.49 6.22
N HIS A 37 5.56 1.15 5.24
CA HIS A 37 6.73 1.98 4.95
C HIS A 37 6.35 3.39 4.50
N ILE A 38 5.28 3.57 3.71
CA ILE A 38 4.82 4.90 3.29
C ILE A 38 4.28 5.69 4.49
N GLU A 39 3.43 5.09 5.32
CA GLU A 39 2.81 5.74 6.49
C GLU A 39 3.87 6.16 7.53
N LEU A 40 4.91 5.36 7.74
CA LEU A 40 6.00 5.68 8.69
C LEU A 40 6.99 6.74 8.17
N ASN A 41 6.92 7.13 6.90
CA ASN A 41 7.85 8.10 6.32
C ASN A 41 7.09 9.35 5.84
N VAL A 42 7.11 10.41 6.66
CA VAL A 42 6.42 11.70 6.41
C VAL A 42 6.67 12.26 5.02
N SER A 43 7.88 12.13 4.47
CA SER A 43 8.19 12.58 3.11
C SER A 43 7.38 11.83 2.05
N LEU A 44 7.18 10.52 2.20
CA LEU A 44 6.37 9.71 1.29
C LEU A 44 4.89 10.06 1.44
N SER A 45 4.38 10.16 2.67
CA SER A 45 2.99 10.57 2.92
C SER A 45 2.69 11.94 2.29
N ARG A 46 3.63 12.89 2.39
CA ARG A 46 3.53 14.20 1.73
C ARG A 46 3.49 14.08 0.21
N GLY A 47 4.29 13.17 -0.36
CA GLY A 47 4.29 12.87 -1.80
C GLY A 47 2.96 12.35 -2.34
N LEU A 48 2.10 11.79 -1.49
CA LEU A 48 0.75 11.33 -1.81
C LEU A 48 -0.36 12.32 -1.47
N SER A 49 -0.01 13.51 -0.94
CA SER A 49 -0.99 14.50 -0.52
C SER A 49 -1.95 14.88 -1.66
N PRO A 50 -3.26 15.00 -1.40
CA PRO A 50 -4.23 15.48 -2.38
C PRO A 50 -4.01 16.96 -2.75
N ARG A 51 -3.16 17.69 -2.04
CA ARG A 51 -2.78 19.07 -2.41
C ARG A 51 -1.92 19.12 -3.69
N VAL A 52 -1.23 18.02 -4.03
CA VAL A 52 -0.43 17.92 -5.25
C VAL A 52 -1.35 17.73 -6.45
N LYS A 53 -1.31 18.65 -7.43
CA LYS A 53 -2.18 18.62 -8.62
C LYS A 53 -2.16 17.27 -9.34
N ALA A 54 -0.96 16.75 -9.63
CA ALA A 54 -0.79 15.44 -10.29
C ALA A 54 -1.47 14.29 -9.53
N ASN A 55 -1.53 14.35 -8.19
CA ASN A 55 -2.20 13.32 -7.39
C ASN A 55 -3.73 13.40 -7.52
N ARG A 56 -4.29 14.60 -7.68
CA ARG A 56 -5.73 14.80 -7.92
C ARG A 56 -6.12 14.32 -9.31
N ASP A 57 -5.37 14.74 -10.33
CA ASP A 57 -5.65 14.40 -11.73
C ASP A 57 -5.60 12.87 -11.93
N LEU A 58 -4.68 12.20 -11.24
CA LEU A 58 -4.55 10.75 -11.27
C LEU A 58 -5.39 10.03 -10.21
N ASN A 59 -6.22 10.72 -9.43
CA ASN A 59 -6.96 10.18 -8.30
C ASN A 59 -6.15 9.20 -7.43
N ILE A 60 -4.96 9.62 -7.00
CA ILE A 60 -4.02 8.79 -6.23
C ILE A 60 -4.57 8.47 -4.85
N SER A 61 -5.31 9.40 -4.24
CA SER A 61 -5.90 9.17 -2.90
C SER A 61 -6.79 7.93 -2.89
N SER A 62 -7.79 7.85 -3.78
CA SER A 62 -8.68 6.68 -3.80
C SER A 62 -7.95 5.37 -4.14
N LYS A 63 -6.94 5.43 -5.01
CA LYS A 63 -6.11 4.26 -5.35
C LYS A 63 -5.30 3.78 -4.15
N TYR A 64 -4.75 4.72 -3.38
CA TYR A 64 -4.00 4.44 -2.17
C TYR A 64 -4.93 3.93 -1.05
N ASP A 65 -6.12 4.50 -0.90
CA ASP A 65 -7.13 4.07 0.06
C ASP A 65 -7.56 2.61 -0.17
N TYR A 66 -7.64 2.18 -1.43
CA TYR A 66 -7.87 0.77 -1.77
C TYR A 66 -6.76 -0.16 -1.24
N LEU A 67 -5.49 0.25 -1.32
CA LEU A 67 -4.38 -0.52 -0.76
C LEU A 67 -4.38 -0.46 0.78
N LYS A 68 -4.81 0.67 1.36
CA LYS A 68 -4.94 0.83 2.82
C LYS A 68 -5.98 -0.10 3.44
N GLN A 69 -6.98 -0.56 2.69
CA GLN A 69 -7.90 -1.58 3.18
C GLN A 69 -7.19 -2.89 3.51
N ILE A 70 -6.18 -3.29 2.71
CA ILE A 70 -5.34 -4.47 2.99
C ILE A 70 -4.52 -4.23 4.26
N TYR A 71 -3.90 -3.06 4.37
CA TYR A 71 -3.13 -2.68 5.55
C TYR A 71 -3.99 -2.76 6.81
N GLN A 72 -5.14 -2.07 6.83
CA GLN A 72 -6.03 -2.06 8.00
C GLN A 72 -6.59 -3.46 8.30
N GLY A 73 -6.95 -4.24 7.28
CA GLY A 73 -7.48 -5.60 7.47
C GLY A 73 -6.46 -6.54 8.11
N LEU A 74 -5.18 -6.44 7.74
CA LEU A 74 -4.11 -7.24 8.34
C LEU A 74 -3.79 -6.80 9.78
N GLU A 75 -3.79 -5.48 10.05
CA GLU A 75 -3.70 -4.98 11.42
C GLU A 75 -4.85 -5.51 12.28
N ASP A 76 -6.08 -5.49 11.76
CA ASP A 76 -7.27 -5.95 12.48
C ASP A 76 -7.28 -7.46 12.73
N ILE A 77 -6.73 -8.27 11.83
CA ILE A 77 -6.55 -9.73 12.06
C ILE A 77 -5.58 -9.98 13.22
N SER A 78 -4.51 -9.17 13.30
CA SER A 78 -3.48 -9.35 14.31
C SER A 78 -3.94 -8.95 15.72
N VAL A 79 -4.91 -8.03 15.81
CA VAL A 79 -5.47 -7.56 17.08
C VAL A 79 -6.73 -8.37 17.41
N LYS A 80 -6.69 -9.21 18.45
CA LYS A 80 -7.88 -9.84 19.04
C LYS A 80 -8.74 -8.78 19.75
N SER A 81 -9.39 -7.91 18.99
CA SER A 81 -10.30 -6.91 19.51
C SER A 81 -11.72 -7.47 19.55
N ASN A 82 -12.36 -7.43 20.73
CA ASN A 82 -13.79 -7.70 20.88
C ASN A 82 -14.66 -6.48 20.48
N ALA A 83 -14.06 -5.43 19.91
CA ALA A 83 -14.80 -4.24 19.48
C ALA A 83 -15.57 -4.51 18.18
N ASP A 84 -16.76 -3.93 18.04
CA ASP A 84 -17.49 -3.92 16.78
C ASP A 84 -16.73 -3.07 15.75
N LEU A 85 -16.15 -3.74 14.76
CA LEU A 85 -15.38 -3.12 13.68
C LEU A 85 -16.28 -2.59 12.55
N GLY A 86 -17.58 -2.89 12.60
CA GLY A 86 -18.54 -2.61 11.54
C GLY A 86 -18.43 -3.57 10.35
N HIS A 87 -19.52 -3.67 9.58
CA HIS A 87 -19.68 -4.65 8.49
C HIS A 87 -18.56 -4.60 7.44
N ALA A 88 -18.08 -3.40 7.09
CA ALA A 88 -17.06 -3.23 6.06
C ALA A 88 -15.71 -3.83 6.48
N ARG A 89 -15.23 -3.53 7.69
CA ARG A 89 -13.95 -4.04 8.19
C ARG A 89 -14.02 -5.54 8.46
N TYR A 90 -15.13 -6.02 9.02
CA TYR A 90 -15.35 -7.46 9.21
C TYR A 90 -15.32 -8.23 7.89
N SER A 91 -15.90 -7.67 6.83
CA SER A 91 -15.89 -8.30 5.51
C SER A 91 -14.47 -8.44 4.96
N VAL A 92 -13.63 -7.39 5.10
CA VAL A 92 -12.22 -7.44 4.69
C VAL A 92 -11.44 -8.49 5.48
N ILE A 93 -11.61 -8.54 6.81
CA ILE A 93 -10.97 -9.54 7.68
C ILE A 93 -11.34 -10.96 7.24
N ARG A 94 -12.63 -11.22 7.02
CA ARG A 94 -13.12 -12.52 6.56
C ARG A 94 -12.48 -12.92 5.23
N GLU A 95 -12.41 -11.99 4.27
CA GLU A 95 -11.81 -12.26 2.97
C GLU A 95 -10.30 -12.55 3.08
N LEU A 96 -9.56 -11.81 3.90
CA LEU A 96 -8.14 -12.05 4.12
C LEU A 96 -7.88 -13.38 4.86
N ASN A 97 -8.71 -13.74 5.85
CA ASN A 97 -8.62 -15.02 6.53
C ASN A 97 -8.88 -16.21 5.59
N GLN A 98 -9.85 -16.10 4.68
CA GLN A 98 -10.08 -17.12 3.65
C GLN A 98 -8.88 -17.30 2.72
N ILE A 99 -8.19 -16.20 2.39
CA ILE A 99 -6.95 -16.27 1.60
C ILE A 99 -5.84 -16.96 2.42
N GLN A 100 -5.74 -16.64 3.72
CA GLN A 100 -4.77 -17.25 4.61
C GLN A 100 -4.99 -18.76 4.81
N SER A 101 -6.25 -19.20 4.90
CA SER A 101 -6.63 -20.62 5.06
C SER A 101 -6.56 -21.43 3.76
N GLY A 102 -6.28 -20.79 2.62
CA GLY A 102 -6.29 -21.45 1.30
C GLY A 102 -7.70 -21.74 0.76
N GLU A 103 -8.73 -21.18 1.37
CA GLU A 103 -10.15 -21.33 0.98
C GLU A 103 -10.62 -20.24 0.01
N ALA A 104 -9.73 -19.30 -0.34
CA ALA A 104 -10.05 -18.26 -1.29
C ALA A 104 -10.31 -18.82 -2.68
N SER A 105 -11.39 -18.33 -3.29
CA SER A 105 -11.75 -18.57 -4.68
C SER A 105 -12.01 -17.25 -5.39
N GLU A 106 -12.39 -17.29 -6.67
CA GLU A 106 -12.72 -16.08 -7.44
C GLU A 106 -14.00 -15.36 -6.96
N SER A 107 -14.70 -15.89 -5.95
CA SER A 107 -15.78 -15.18 -5.22
C SER A 107 -15.24 -14.23 -4.15
N ASN A 108 -13.99 -14.41 -3.70
CA ASN A 108 -13.32 -13.52 -2.77
C ASN A 108 -12.84 -12.26 -3.52
N SER A 109 -13.37 -11.09 -3.12
CA SER A 109 -13.16 -9.81 -3.80
C SER A 109 -11.68 -9.43 -3.83
N PHE A 110 -10.95 -9.67 -2.75
CA PHE A 110 -9.53 -9.34 -2.64
C PHE A 110 -8.68 -10.27 -3.50
N TRP A 111 -8.97 -11.58 -3.45
CA TRP A 111 -8.30 -12.56 -4.29
C TRP A 111 -8.49 -12.25 -5.76
N LYS A 112 -9.73 -12.00 -6.19
CA LYS A 112 -10.07 -11.62 -7.57
C LYS A 112 -9.36 -10.34 -8.02
N LYS A 113 -9.17 -9.38 -7.11
CA LYS A 113 -8.53 -8.08 -7.38
C LYS A 113 -7.00 -8.07 -7.16
N ARG A 114 -6.36 -9.22 -6.92
CA ARG A 114 -4.89 -9.31 -6.72
C ARG A 114 -4.06 -8.57 -7.77
N GLU A 115 -4.41 -8.74 -9.05
CA GLU A 115 -3.71 -8.06 -10.15
C GLU A 115 -4.02 -6.56 -10.22
N LEU A 116 -5.23 -6.15 -9.80
CA LEU A 116 -5.54 -4.74 -9.62
C LEU A 116 -4.66 -4.14 -8.51
N PHE A 117 -4.54 -4.79 -7.36
CA PHE A 117 -3.69 -4.30 -6.27
C PHE A 117 -2.21 -4.20 -6.67
N ARG A 118 -1.72 -5.15 -7.48
CA ARG A 118 -0.37 -5.10 -8.05
C ARG A 118 -0.19 -3.84 -8.92
N LYS A 119 -1.16 -3.55 -9.80
CA LYS A 119 -1.17 -2.34 -10.63
C LYS A 119 -1.25 -1.06 -9.80
N LEU A 120 -2.13 -1.01 -8.80
CA LEU A 120 -2.28 0.14 -7.90
C LEU A 120 -0.98 0.42 -7.13
N THR A 121 -0.32 -0.62 -6.64
CA THR A 121 1.00 -0.51 -5.99
C THR A 121 2.02 0.14 -6.93
N GLY A 122 2.04 -0.27 -8.22
CA GLY A 122 2.87 0.35 -9.25
C GLY A 122 2.58 1.83 -9.48
N LEU A 123 1.30 2.22 -9.52
CA LEU A 123 0.90 3.62 -9.69
C LEU A 123 1.32 4.50 -8.50
N VAL A 124 1.10 4.01 -7.27
CA VAL A 124 1.50 4.70 -6.04
C VAL A 124 3.03 4.83 -5.98
N TYR A 125 3.75 3.75 -6.27
CA TYR A 125 5.20 3.75 -6.34
C TYR A 125 5.73 4.77 -7.36
N GLY A 126 5.22 4.75 -8.60
CA GLY A 126 5.69 5.65 -9.65
C GLY A 126 5.50 7.12 -9.28
N ARG A 127 4.39 7.44 -8.59
CA ARG A 127 4.15 8.80 -8.10
C ARG A 127 5.13 9.20 -6.99
N LEU A 128 5.41 8.31 -6.05
CA LEU A 128 6.39 8.52 -5.00
C LEU A 128 7.81 8.68 -5.56
N ASP A 129 8.21 7.83 -6.50
CA ASP A 129 9.54 7.91 -7.13
C ASP A 129 9.75 9.25 -7.85
N ALA A 130 8.75 9.70 -8.62
CA ALA A 130 8.78 11.01 -9.28
C ALA A 130 8.84 12.17 -8.26
N TYR A 131 8.12 12.06 -7.14
CA TYR A 131 8.17 13.06 -6.08
C TYR A 131 9.56 13.12 -5.40
N LEU A 132 10.14 11.97 -5.05
CA LEU A 132 11.48 11.89 -4.47
C LEU A 132 12.54 12.46 -5.43
N ALA A 133 12.41 12.19 -6.73
CA ALA A 133 13.27 12.76 -7.75
C ALA A 133 13.19 14.30 -7.77
N SER A 134 11.97 14.87 -7.68
CA SER A 134 11.81 16.34 -7.60
C SER A 134 12.42 16.95 -6.33
N LEU A 135 12.32 16.28 -5.19
CA LEU A 135 12.96 16.75 -3.95
C LEU A 135 14.48 16.77 -4.05
N LYS A 136 15.07 15.73 -4.66
CA LYS A 136 16.52 15.65 -4.88
C LYS A 136 17.02 16.74 -5.84
N ALA A 137 16.22 17.11 -6.84
CA ALA A 137 16.57 18.21 -7.75
C ALA A 137 16.57 19.56 -7.02
N GLN A 138 15.57 19.81 -6.17
CA GLN A 138 15.46 21.05 -5.39
C GLN A 138 16.60 21.22 -4.39
N SER A 139 17.08 20.13 -3.76
CA SER A 139 18.18 20.17 -2.79
C SER A 139 19.58 20.36 -3.41
N ARG A 140 19.70 20.42 -4.73
CA ARG A 140 20.97 20.64 -5.45
C ARG A 140 21.14 22.07 -5.97
N VAL A 141 20.08 22.87 -5.88
CA VAL A 141 20.01 24.24 -6.43
C VAL A 141 20.11 25.32 -5.33
N GLY A 142 20.14 24.91 -4.06
CA GLY A 142 20.40 25.77 -2.90
C GLY A 142 21.63 25.32 -2.16
#